data_AF-A0A6I2WXP6-F1
#
_entry.id   AF-A0A6I2WXP6-F1
#
_cell.length_a   1.000
_cell.length_b   1.000
_cell.length_c   1.000
_cell.angle_alpha   90.00
_cell.angle_beta   90.00
_cell.angle_gamma   90.00
#
_symmetry.space_group_name_H-M   'P 1'
#
loop_
_entity.id
_entity.type
_entity.pdbx_description
1 polymer ?
#
loop_
_entity_poly.entity_id
_entity_poly.type
_entity_poly.pdbx_seq_one_letter_code
_entity_poly.pdbx_strand_id
1 'polypeptide(L)'
;MSYIYTAVVSMKDPDAFAAAGKTWAEQRARTKFGALSSSAMQIVMGGESAGLVYVNFEYETADAAMAGFAALYADKKYVTLIREQEVKIHRRSLMRVQAEFGARDGQFASILQLGGRPVDDKTTLSNFRVNWGHIKRGANGLTVLQPVAAGPVPFSGIVLAWTDSLDGLLAAATKNFADPKVQEHMAASGSHVLGRLLARRLF
;
A
#
# COMPACT_ATOMS: atom_id res chain seq x y z
N MET A 1 -8.10 -3.04 14.06
CA MET A 1 -7.12 -3.49 13.05
C MET A 1 -7.86 -3.57 11.74
N SER A 2 -7.37 -2.94 10.67
CA SER A 2 -8.04 -2.92 9.35
C SER A 2 -7.30 -3.81 8.35
N TYR A 3 -7.94 -4.03 7.21
CA TYR A 3 -7.43 -4.80 6.09
C TYR A 3 -7.39 -3.95 4.83
N ILE A 4 -6.30 -4.04 4.07
CA ILE A 4 -6.18 -3.45 2.75
C ILE A 4 -6.34 -4.57 1.72
N TYR A 5 -7.42 -4.48 0.94
CA TYR A 5 -7.55 -5.20 -0.30
C TYR A 5 -6.83 -4.41 -1.39
N THR A 6 -5.90 -5.06 -2.09
CA THR A 6 -5.16 -4.48 -3.21
C THR A 6 -5.49 -5.25 -4.49
N ALA A 7 -5.91 -4.54 -5.53
CA ALA A 7 -5.92 -5.04 -6.90
C ALA A 7 -4.72 -4.46 -7.66
N VAL A 8 -3.87 -5.34 -8.18
CA VAL A 8 -2.80 -4.97 -9.11
C VAL A 8 -3.33 -5.10 -10.52
N VAL A 9 -3.36 -3.98 -11.25
CA VAL A 9 -4.02 -3.89 -12.55
C VAL A 9 -3.14 -3.19 -13.58
N SER A 10 -3.37 -3.50 -14.85
CA SER A 10 -2.99 -2.62 -15.96
C SER A 10 -4.23 -1.95 -16.53
N MET A 11 -4.10 -0.76 -17.10
CA MET A 11 -5.20 -0.03 -17.71
C MET A 11 -4.69 0.85 -18.85
N LYS A 12 -5.59 1.23 -19.75
CA LYS A 12 -5.32 2.07 -20.91
C LYS A 12 -4.82 3.46 -20.51
N ASP A 13 -5.49 4.11 -19.58
CA ASP A 13 -5.18 5.47 -19.15
C ASP A 13 -5.29 5.60 -17.60
N PRO A 14 -4.15 5.51 -16.89
CA PRO A 14 -4.09 5.72 -15.45
C PRO A 14 -4.52 7.10 -14.99
N ASP A 15 -4.37 8.14 -15.81
CA ASP A 15 -4.72 9.52 -15.43
C ASP A 15 -6.23 9.75 -15.54
N ALA A 16 -6.89 9.19 -16.56
CA ALA A 16 -8.35 9.17 -16.64
C ALA A 16 -8.98 8.40 -15.46
N PHE A 17 -8.39 7.26 -15.08
CA PHE A 17 -8.81 6.52 -13.88
C PHE A 17 -8.58 7.34 -12.61
N ALA A 18 -7.46 8.04 -12.49
CA ALA A 18 -7.16 8.92 -11.37
C ALA A 18 -8.18 10.07 -11.25
N ALA A 19 -8.57 10.68 -12.37
CA ALA A 19 -9.59 11.73 -12.40
C ALA A 19 -10.95 11.22 -11.89
N ALA A 20 -11.36 10.00 -12.28
CA ALA A 20 -12.55 9.36 -11.73
C ALA A 20 -12.42 9.11 -10.21
N GLY A 21 -11.25 8.65 -9.77
CA GLY A 21 -10.86 8.50 -8.36
C GLY A 21 -11.16 9.73 -7.52
N LYS A 22 -10.57 10.87 -7.92
CA LYS A 22 -10.67 12.17 -7.22
C LYS A 22 -12.07 12.80 -7.24
N THR A 23 -12.91 12.45 -8.21
CA THR A 23 -14.20 13.12 -8.42
C THR A 23 -15.37 12.34 -7.85
N TRP A 24 -15.41 11.02 -8.00
CA TRP A 24 -16.56 10.23 -7.57
C TRP A 24 -16.23 8.82 -7.08
N ALA A 25 -15.20 8.17 -7.61
CA ALA A 25 -14.94 6.76 -7.32
C ALA A 25 -14.50 6.53 -5.88
N GLU A 26 -13.70 7.41 -5.27
CA GLU A 26 -13.33 7.30 -3.85
C GLU A 26 -14.55 7.44 -2.92
N GLN A 27 -15.38 8.46 -3.14
CA GLN A 27 -16.61 8.64 -2.37
C GLN A 27 -17.55 7.45 -2.54
N ARG A 28 -17.63 6.89 -3.75
CA ARG A 28 -18.45 5.71 -4.04
C ARG A 28 -17.90 4.45 -3.37
N ALA A 29 -16.58 4.29 -3.30
CA ALA A 29 -15.96 3.20 -2.56
C ALA A 29 -16.40 3.20 -1.09
N ARG A 30 -16.44 4.38 -0.46
CA ARG A 30 -16.94 4.53 0.91
C ARG A 30 -18.44 4.25 1.03
N THR A 31 -19.24 4.93 0.22
CA THR A 31 -20.70 4.95 0.37
C THR A 31 -21.43 3.74 -0.21
N LYS A 32 -20.81 3.00 -1.13
CA LYS A 32 -21.43 1.85 -1.82
C LYS A 32 -20.70 0.54 -1.60
N PHE A 33 -19.38 0.56 -1.38
CA PHE A 33 -18.60 -0.66 -1.21
C PHE A 33 -18.22 -0.91 0.25
N GLY A 34 -18.50 0.02 1.16
CA GLY A 34 -18.20 -0.11 2.59
C GLY A 34 -16.71 0.06 2.93
N ALA A 35 -15.92 0.64 2.01
CA ALA A 35 -14.52 0.91 2.26
C ALA A 35 -14.37 2.08 3.25
N LEU A 36 -13.40 2.00 4.16
CA LEU A 36 -12.99 3.13 5.01
C LEU A 36 -12.24 4.18 4.19
N SER A 37 -11.38 3.70 3.28
CA SER A 37 -10.59 4.53 2.38
C SER A 37 -10.34 3.80 1.07
N SER A 38 -10.02 4.55 0.02
CA SER A 38 -9.49 3.99 -1.21
C SER A 38 -8.37 4.87 -1.75
N SER A 39 -7.33 4.26 -2.30
CA SER A 39 -6.23 4.97 -2.94
C SER A 39 -5.76 4.23 -4.17
N ALA A 40 -5.05 4.92 -5.06
CA ALA A 40 -4.35 4.27 -6.14
C ALA A 40 -2.96 4.88 -6.35
N MET A 41 -2.02 4.04 -6.75
CA MET A 41 -0.68 4.46 -7.11
C MET A 41 -0.20 3.70 -8.34
N GLN A 42 0.51 4.38 -9.23
CA GLN A 42 1.14 3.74 -10.38
C GLN A 42 2.61 3.50 -10.06
N ILE A 43 3.05 2.26 -10.21
CA ILE A 43 4.46 1.91 -10.04
C ILE A 43 5.24 2.48 -11.22
N VAL A 44 6.24 3.31 -10.93
CA VAL A 44 7.12 3.92 -11.93
C VAL A 44 8.42 3.12 -12.00
N MET A 45 9.05 2.88 -10.84
CA MET A 45 10.26 2.06 -10.74
C MET A 45 9.92 0.82 -9.92
N GLY A 46 9.84 -0.34 -10.56
CA GLY A 46 9.46 -1.56 -9.85
C GLY A 46 9.75 -2.86 -10.61
N GLY A 47 10.70 -2.82 -11.55
CA GLY A 47 11.00 -3.96 -12.42
C GLY A 47 9.76 -4.40 -13.19
N GLU A 48 9.37 -5.66 -13.04
CA GLU A 48 8.20 -6.25 -13.67
C GLU A 48 6.87 -5.59 -13.29
N SER A 49 6.81 -4.90 -12.14
CA SER A 49 5.62 -4.15 -11.74
C SER A 49 5.54 -2.75 -12.37
N ALA A 50 6.55 -2.28 -13.10
CA ALA A 50 6.55 -0.95 -13.70
C ALA A 50 5.34 -0.77 -14.66
N GLY A 51 4.66 0.36 -14.53
CA GLY A 51 3.45 0.69 -15.27
C GLY A 51 2.15 0.15 -14.66
N LEU A 52 2.21 -0.86 -13.79
CA LEU A 52 1.03 -1.39 -13.10
C LEU A 52 0.50 -0.39 -12.06
N VAL A 53 -0.81 -0.41 -11.87
CA VAL A 53 -1.52 0.39 -10.87
C VAL A 53 -1.96 -0.49 -9.72
N TYR A 54 -1.65 -0.07 -8.51
CA TYR A 54 -2.07 -0.73 -7.28
C TYR A 54 -3.26 0.06 -6.74
N VAL A 55 -4.46 -0.52 -6.86
CA VAL A 55 -5.71 0.07 -6.36
C VAL A 55 -6.02 -0.57 -5.02
N ASN A 56 -6.12 0.24 -3.98
CA ASN A 56 -6.30 -0.19 -2.60
C ASN A 56 -7.66 0.23 -2.08
N PHE A 57 -8.30 -0.66 -1.34
CA PHE A 57 -9.50 -0.40 -0.56
C PHE A 57 -9.27 -0.91 0.86
N GLU A 58 -9.53 -0.06 1.85
CA GLU A 58 -9.40 -0.44 3.25
C GLU A 58 -10.75 -0.78 3.86
N TYR A 59 -10.78 -1.83 4.68
CA TYR A 59 -11.98 -2.33 5.34
C TYR A 59 -11.68 -2.68 6.81
N GLU A 60 -12.71 -2.65 7.66
CA GLU A 60 -12.57 -3.05 9.07
C GLU A 60 -12.29 -4.54 9.23
N THR A 61 -12.86 -5.39 8.36
CA THR A 61 -12.75 -6.84 8.44
C THR A 61 -12.48 -7.46 7.07
N ALA A 62 -11.96 -8.69 7.07
CA ALA A 62 -11.79 -9.47 5.85
C ALA A 62 -13.14 -9.76 5.15
N ASP A 63 -14.20 -10.03 5.92
CA ASP A 63 -15.55 -10.25 5.38
C ASP A 63 -16.09 -9.00 4.68
N ALA A 64 -15.89 -7.82 5.28
CA ALA A 64 -16.25 -6.55 4.65
C ALA A 64 -15.48 -6.32 3.34
N ALA A 65 -14.21 -6.72 3.27
CA ALA A 65 -13.44 -6.67 2.03
C ALA A 65 -14.03 -7.57 0.93
N MET A 66 -14.48 -8.78 1.28
CA MET A 66 -15.13 -9.69 0.34
C MET A 66 -16.49 -9.16 -0.13
N ALA A 67 -17.29 -8.59 0.77
CA ALA A 67 -18.56 -7.96 0.44
C ALA A 67 -18.37 -6.72 -0.45
N GLY A 68 -17.39 -5.87 -0.13
CA GLY A 68 -17.06 -4.68 -0.91
C GLY A 68 -16.62 -5.00 -2.34
N PHE A 69 -15.90 -6.12 -2.53
CA PHE A 69 -15.58 -6.63 -3.86
C PHE A 69 -16.83 -6.99 -4.67
N ALA A 70 -17.78 -7.72 -4.07
CA ALA A 70 -19.03 -8.06 -4.75
C ALA A 70 -19.83 -6.79 -5.12
N ALA A 71 -19.88 -5.81 -4.20
CA ALA A 71 -20.56 -4.53 -4.42
C ALA A 71 -19.93 -3.71 -5.55
N LEU A 72 -18.60 -3.74 -5.70
CA LEU A 72 -17.88 -3.06 -6.77
C LEU A 72 -18.32 -3.55 -8.16
N TYR A 73 -18.47 -4.86 -8.35
CA TYR A 73 -18.91 -5.43 -9.63
C TYR A 73 -20.42 -5.32 -9.86
N ALA A 74 -21.21 -5.11 -8.81
CA ALA A 74 -22.63 -4.79 -8.95
C ALA A 74 -22.88 -3.33 -9.38
N ASP A 75 -21.87 -2.46 -9.25
CA ASP A 75 -22.01 -1.04 -9.55
C ASP A 75 -21.76 -0.72 -11.02
N LYS A 76 -22.84 -0.39 -11.75
CA LYS A 76 -22.79 -0.10 -13.19
C LYS A 76 -21.82 1.02 -13.56
N LYS A 77 -21.68 2.06 -12.72
CA LYS A 77 -20.79 3.20 -12.99
C LYS A 77 -19.33 2.78 -12.88
N TYR A 78 -19.00 2.02 -11.84
CA TYR A 78 -17.66 1.46 -11.65
C TYR A 78 -17.31 0.42 -12.72
N VAL A 79 -18.23 -0.48 -13.07
CA VAL A 79 -18.05 -1.45 -14.17
C VAL A 79 -17.82 -0.74 -15.51
N THR A 80 -18.52 0.36 -15.77
CA THR A 80 -18.32 1.19 -16.96
C THR A 80 -16.91 1.78 -16.98
N LEU A 81 -16.45 2.37 -15.87
CA LEU A 81 -15.08 2.87 -15.74
C LEU A 81 -14.03 1.78 -16.01
N ILE A 82 -14.19 0.59 -15.39
CA ILE A 82 -13.30 -0.56 -15.60
C ILE A 82 -13.23 -0.94 -17.07
N ARG A 83 -14.38 -0.97 -17.76
CA ARG A 83 -14.47 -1.33 -19.18
C ARG A 83 -13.83 -0.27 -20.08
N GLU A 84 -14.17 1.01 -19.89
CA GLU A 84 -13.66 2.12 -20.71
C GLU A 84 -12.15 2.30 -20.59
N GLN A 85 -11.61 2.04 -19.39
CA GLN A 85 -10.18 2.09 -19.13
C GLN A 85 -9.46 0.77 -19.40
N GLU A 86 -10.15 -0.24 -19.94
CA GLU A 86 -9.62 -1.56 -20.27
C GLU A 86 -8.83 -2.19 -19.11
N VAL A 87 -9.37 -2.06 -17.89
CA VAL A 87 -8.69 -2.52 -16.67
C VAL A 87 -8.57 -4.05 -16.70
N LYS A 88 -7.33 -4.55 -16.67
CA LYS A 88 -7.01 -5.97 -16.55
C LYS A 88 -6.41 -6.24 -15.18
N ILE A 89 -6.96 -7.23 -14.48
CA ILE A 89 -6.51 -7.61 -13.14
C ILE A 89 -5.44 -8.69 -13.26
N HIS A 90 -4.27 -8.42 -12.70
CA HIS A 90 -3.15 -9.36 -12.66
C HIS A 90 -3.11 -10.13 -11.35
N ARG A 91 -3.39 -9.42 -10.24
CA ARG A 91 -3.34 -10.00 -8.90
C ARG A 91 -4.32 -9.28 -7.97
N ARG A 92 -4.79 -10.02 -6.97
CA ARG A 92 -5.50 -9.48 -5.81
C ARG A 92 -4.82 -9.98 -4.54
N SER A 93 -4.77 -9.14 -3.52
CA SER A 93 -4.27 -9.53 -2.22
C SER A 93 -5.07 -8.87 -1.10
N LEU A 94 -5.17 -9.56 0.02
CA LEU A 94 -5.63 -9.04 1.29
C LEU A 94 -4.43 -8.94 2.23
N MET A 95 -4.22 -7.74 2.75
CA MET A 95 -3.15 -7.39 3.66
C MET A 95 -3.76 -6.88 4.96
N ARG A 96 -3.14 -7.19 6.10
CA ARG A 96 -3.53 -6.68 7.41
C ARG A 96 -2.65 -5.49 7.78
N VAL A 97 -3.25 -4.40 8.25
CA VAL A 97 -2.50 -3.24 8.76
C VAL A 97 -1.99 -3.55 10.17
N GLN A 98 -0.67 -3.60 10.34
CA GLN A 98 -0.03 -3.88 11.64
C GLN A 98 0.40 -2.60 12.38
N ALA A 99 0.78 -1.57 11.63
CA ALA A 99 1.15 -0.28 12.20
C ALA A 99 0.90 0.84 11.19
N GLU A 100 0.61 2.03 11.71
CA GLU A 100 0.40 3.23 10.93
C GLU A 100 0.90 4.46 11.67
N PHE A 101 1.54 5.37 10.94
CA PHE A 101 2.06 6.63 11.44
C PHE A 101 1.85 7.72 10.40
N GLY A 102 1.53 8.93 10.85
CA GLY A 102 1.36 10.09 9.95
C GLY A 102 0.14 9.97 9.04
N ALA A 103 0.22 10.59 7.86
CA ALA A 103 -0.86 10.65 6.87
C ALA A 103 -0.52 9.85 5.60
N ARG A 104 -1.54 9.21 5.02
CA ARG A 104 -1.41 8.46 3.75
C ARG A 104 -1.46 9.40 2.53
N ASP A 105 -0.63 10.45 2.53
CA ASP A 105 -0.64 11.49 1.50
C ASP A 105 0.75 11.88 0.98
N GLY A 106 0.75 12.67 -0.09
CA GLY A 106 1.95 13.06 -0.83
C GLY A 106 1.91 12.67 -2.31
N GLN A 107 2.86 13.19 -3.07
CA GLN A 107 2.96 12.97 -4.53
C GLN A 107 3.47 11.56 -4.89
N PHE A 108 4.28 10.96 -4.02
CA PHE A 108 4.97 9.70 -4.27
C PHE A 108 4.76 8.69 -3.15
N ALA A 109 5.05 7.44 -3.45
CA ALA A 109 5.15 6.39 -2.45
C ALA A 109 6.37 5.49 -2.69
N SER A 110 6.96 4.99 -1.61
CA SER A 110 7.96 3.92 -1.62
C SER A 110 7.37 2.68 -0.96
N ILE A 111 7.41 1.55 -1.64
CA ILE A 111 6.99 0.24 -1.15
C ILE A 111 8.25 -0.57 -0.89
N LEU A 112 8.56 -0.89 0.36
CA LEU A 112 9.57 -1.89 0.70
C LEU A 112 8.92 -3.25 0.86
N GLN A 113 9.50 -4.25 0.21
CA GLN A 113 9.17 -5.65 0.42
C GLN A 113 10.13 -6.23 1.44
N LEU A 114 9.61 -6.83 2.50
CA LEU A 114 10.38 -7.42 3.58
C LEU A 114 10.26 -8.94 3.58
N GLY A 115 11.39 -9.62 3.74
CA GLY A 115 11.46 -11.01 4.16
C GLY A 115 11.66 -11.09 5.67
N GLY A 116 11.61 -12.32 6.21
CA GLY A 116 11.81 -12.60 7.63
C GLY A 116 10.58 -13.21 8.31
N ARG A 117 10.69 -13.47 9.61
CA ARG A 117 9.62 -14.10 10.39
C ARG A 117 8.61 -13.05 10.84
N PRO A 118 7.30 -13.32 10.74
CA PRO A 118 6.29 -12.48 11.35
C PRO A 118 6.52 -12.35 12.86
N VAL A 119 6.26 -11.16 13.41
CA VAL A 119 6.21 -10.90 14.84
C VAL A 119 4.82 -10.36 15.19
N ASP A 120 4.47 -10.39 16.48
CA ASP A 120 3.16 -9.91 16.94
C ASP A 120 2.97 -8.41 16.68
N ASP A 121 1.72 -7.95 16.71
CA ASP A 121 1.38 -6.58 16.33
C ASP A 121 1.91 -5.54 17.32
N LYS A 122 2.00 -5.88 18.62
CA LYS A 122 2.55 -4.98 19.64
C LYS A 122 4.05 -4.78 19.40
N THR A 123 4.78 -5.86 19.11
CA THR A 123 6.20 -5.79 18.75
C THR A 123 6.40 -5.04 17.44
N THR A 124 5.58 -5.32 16.41
CA THR A 124 5.64 -4.60 15.12
C THR A 124 5.45 -3.09 15.31
N LEU A 125 4.40 -2.68 16.04
CA LEU A 125 4.12 -1.28 16.32
C LEU A 125 5.25 -0.60 17.10
N SER A 126 5.83 -1.29 18.09
CA SER A 126 6.96 -0.77 18.85
C SER A 126 8.20 -0.56 17.98
N ASN A 127 8.57 -1.56 17.18
CA ASN A 127 9.74 -1.51 16.32
C ASN A 127 9.58 -0.39 15.27
N PHE A 128 8.44 -0.34 14.58
CA PHE A 128 8.19 0.68 13.57
C PHE A 128 7.98 2.08 14.13
N ARG A 129 7.68 2.25 15.43
CA ARG A 129 7.73 3.56 16.08
C ARG A 129 9.16 4.11 16.14
N VAL A 130 10.16 3.24 16.35
CA VAL A 130 11.58 3.63 16.25
C VAL A 130 11.91 4.01 14.81
N ASN A 131 11.46 3.22 13.83
CA ASN A 131 11.66 3.55 12.42
C ASN A 131 11.03 4.90 12.05
N TRP A 132 9.80 5.15 12.49
CA TRP A 132 9.09 6.39 12.26
C TRP A 132 9.84 7.62 12.81
N GLY A 133 10.57 7.47 13.91
CA GLY A 133 11.45 8.52 14.46
C GLY A 133 12.44 9.10 13.45
N HIS A 134 12.89 8.27 12.50
CA HIS A 134 13.76 8.67 11.38
C HIS A 134 12.98 9.02 10.13
N ILE A 135 12.07 8.13 9.72
CA ILE A 135 11.36 8.20 8.44
C ILE A 135 10.50 9.45 8.32
N LYS A 136 9.91 9.94 9.42
CA LYS A 136 9.07 11.16 9.44
C LYS A 136 9.76 12.44 8.96
N ARG A 137 11.10 12.43 8.81
CA ARG A 137 11.86 13.56 8.27
C ARG A 137 11.75 13.71 6.76
N GLY A 138 11.35 12.65 6.06
CA GLY A 138 11.20 12.62 4.61
C GLY A 138 9.91 11.95 4.13
N ALA A 139 9.00 11.62 5.04
CA ALA A 139 7.72 10.97 4.76
C ALA A 139 6.60 11.70 5.48
N ASN A 140 5.44 11.76 4.84
CA ASN A 140 4.20 12.25 5.43
C ASN A 140 3.52 11.16 6.26
N GLY A 141 3.71 9.89 5.87
CA GLY A 141 3.23 8.74 6.64
C GLY A 141 3.92 7.43 6.29
N LEU A 142 3.60 6.42 7.09
CA LEU A 142 4.15 5.07 7.02
C LEU A 142 3.09 4.05 7.44
N THR A 143 2.81 3.05 6.61
CA THR A 143 1.93 1.93 6.95
C THR A 143 2.65 0.62 6.72
N VAL A 144 2.53 -0.26 7.72
CA VAL A 144 3.13 -1.59 7.74
C VAL A 144 2.03 -2.61 7.53
N LEU A 145 2.22 -3.46 6.53
CA LEU A 145 1.23 -4.42 6.09
C LEU A 145 1.81 -5.84 6.16
N GLN A 146 0.99 -6.77 6.64
CA GLN A 146 1.27 -8.19 6.59
C GLN A 146 0.38 -8.86 5.54
N PRO A 147 0.92 -9.68 4.63
CA PRO A 147 0.11 -10.48 3.73
C PRO A 147 -0.71 -11.50 4.52
N VAL A 148 -2.03 -11.52 4.29
CA VAL A 148 -2.95 -12.55 4.82
C VAL A 148 -3.33 -13.52 3.71
N ALA A 149 -3.65 -13.00 2.53
CA ALA A 149 -3.92 -13.78 1.33
C ALA A 149 -3.38 -13.03 0.12
N ALA A 150 -2.28 -13.49 -0.49
CA ALA A 150 -1.66 -12.80 -1.63
C ALA A 150 -1.20 -13.76 -2.75
N GLY A 151 -1.59 -15.04 -2.66
CA GLY A 151 -0.98 -16.10 -3.45
C GLY A 151 0.49 -16.33 -3.08
N PRO A 152 1.25 -17.06 -3.90
CA PRO A 152 2.69 -17.21 -3.72
C PRO A 152 3.39 -15.85 -3.83
N VAL A 153 3.91 -15.34 -2.72
CA VAL A 153 4.70 -14.10 -2.67
C VAL A 153 5.99 -14.33 -1.88
N PRO A 154 7.13 -13.76 -2.30
CA PRO A 154 8.41 -13.98 -1.62
C PRO A 154 8.57 -13.15 -0.34
N PHE A 155 7.68 -12.18 -0.10
CA PHE A 155 7.73 -11.27 1.04
C PHE A 155 6.75 -11.68 2.14
N SER A 156 7.15 -11.43 3.39
CA SER A 156 6.32 -11.61 4.59
C SER A 156 5.78 -10.29 5.15
N GLY A 157 6.23 -9.14 4.63
CA GLY A 157 5.75 -7.82 5.00
C GLY A 157 5.94 -6.78 3.90
N ILE A 158 5.12 -5.73 3.95
CA ILE A 158 5.25 -4.53 3.12
C ILE A 158 5.33 -3.32 4.04
N VAL A 159 6.21 -2.38 3.71
CA VAL A 159 6.24 -1.05 4.34
C VAL A 159 6.00 -0.02 3.24
N LEU A 160 4.88 0.68 3.36
CA LEU A 160 4.47 1.73 2.43
C LEU A 160 4.71 3.08 3.09
N ALA A 161 5.57 3.90 2.50
CA ALA A 161 5.82 5.27 2.94
C ALA A 161 5.31 6.25 1.88
N TRP A 162 4.61 7.29 2.30
CA TRP A 162 4.14 8.35 1.43
C TRP A 162 4.95 9.62 1.63
N THR A 163 5.20 10.36 0.55
CA THR A 163 6.09 11.52 0.57
C THR A 163 5.84 12.47 -0.60
N ASP A 164 6.20 13.74 -0.41
CA ASP A 164 6.33 14.72 -1.49
C ASP A 164 7.73 14.76 -2.12
N SER A 165 8.72 14.11 -1.50
CA SER A 165 10.10 14.05 -2.01
C SER A 165 10.72 12.67 -1.80
N LEU A 166 10.94 11.94 -2.89
CA LEU A 166 11.64 10.66 -2.86
C LEU A 166 13.09 10.81 -2.37
N ASP A 167 13.78 11.90 -2.70
CA ASP A 167 15.13 12.16 -2.21
C ASP A 167 15.16 12.32 -0.70
N GLY A 168 14.23 13.12 -0.15
CA GLY A 168 14.07 13.28 1.29
C GLY A 168 13.76 11.95 1.99
N LEU A 169 12.86 11.15 1.40
CA LEU A 169 12.52 9.83 1.92
C LEU A 169 13.71 8.86 1.89
N LEU A 170 14.48 8.82 0.81
CA LEU A 170 15.64 7.95 0.67
C LEU A 170 16.75 8.35 1.65
N ALA A 171 17.01 9.64 1.82
CA ALA A 171 17.96 10.13 2.83
C ALA A 171 17.52 9.76 4.25
N ALA A 172 16.22 9.87 4.57
CA ALA A 172 15.68 9.43 5.86
C ALA A 172 15.77 7.90 6.04
N ALA A 173 15.52 7.13 4.99
CA ALA A 173 15.64 5.67 5.00
C ALA A 173 17.09 5.21 5.23
N THR A 174 18.09 5.88 4.66
CA THR A 174 19.51 5.59 4.92
C THR A 174 19.85 5.75 6.40
N LYS A 175 19.41 6.86 7.02
CA LYS A 175 19.60 7.08 8.47
C LYS A 175 18.89 6.03 9.30
N ASN A 176 17.68 5.65 8.91
CA ASN A 176 16.91 4.61 9.56
C ASN A 176 17.64 3.26 9.55
N PHE A 177 18.18 2.82 8.41
CA PHE A 177 18.89 1.53 8.31
C PHE A 177 20.28 1.55 8.97
N ALA A 178 20.86 2.73 9.18
CA ALA A 178 22.10 2.90 9.93
C ALA A 178 21.90 2.91 11.45
N ASP A 179 20.66 3.02 11.95
CA ASP A 179 20.37 3.05 13.39
C ASP A 179 20.60 1.65 14.02
N PRO A 180 21.46 1.53 15.05
CA PRO A 180 21.76 0.25 15.70
C PRO A 180 20.53 -0.44 16.29
N LYS A 181 19.55 0.32 16.79
CA LYS A 181 18.31 -0.23 17.35
C LYS A 181 17.42 -0.79 16.25
N VAL A 182 17.38 -0.15 15.08
CA VAL A 182 16.69 -0.70 13.91
C VAL A 182 17.36 -1.99 13.44
N GLN A 183 18.69 -2.04 13.41
CA GLN A 183 19.45 -3.25 13.07
C GLN A 183 19.20 -4.38 14.07
N GLU A 184 19.14 -4.09 15.37
CA GLU A 184 18.78 -5.05 16.41
C GLU A 184 17.38 -5.64 16.19
N HIS A 185 16.37 -4.79 15.91
CA HIS A 185 15.01 -5.26 15.61
C HIS A 185 14.98 -6.15 14.36
N MET A 186 15.70 -5.78 13.30
CA MET A 186 15.80 -6.57 12.08
C MET A 186 16.46 -7.93 12.35
N ALA A 187 17.53 -7.96 13.14
CA ALA A 187 18.20 -9.21 13.52
C ALA A 187 17.27 -10.13 14.34
N ALA A 188 16.50 -9.57 15.28
CA ALA A 188 15.60 -10.35 16.13
C ALA A 188 14.51 -11.10 15.34
N SER A 189 13.92 -10.46 14.32
CA SER A 189 12.92 -11.09 13.44
C SER A 189 13.52 -11.81 12.23
N GLY A 190 14.82 -11.64 11.96
CA GLY A 190 15.45 -12.03 10.69
C GLY A 190 14.94 -11.22 9.50
N SER A 191 14.41 -10.01 9.75
CA SER A 191 13.87 -9.15 8.72
C SER A 191 14.95 -8.56 7.83
N HIS A 192 14.72 -8.57 6.53
CA HIS A 192 15.62 -8.03 5.52
C HIS A 192 14.81 -7.49 4.33
N VAL A 193 15.38 -6.54 3.60
CA VAL A 193 14.74 -5.96 2.41
C VAL A 193 14.93 -6.89 1.22
N LEU A 194 13.83 -7.27 0.57
CA LEU A 194 13.83 -8.05 -0.67
C LEU A 194 13.82 -7.16 -1.91
N GLY A 195 13.20 -5.99 -1.81
CA GLY A 195 13.08 -5.07 -2.93
C GLY A 195 12.39 -3.76 -2.54
N ARG A 196 12.46 -2.80 -3.45
CA ARG A 196 11.80 -1.51 -3.34
C ARG A 196 11.09 -1.17 -4.64
N LEU A 197 9.86 -0.68 -4.53
CA LEU A 197 9.12 -0.07 -5.63
C LEU A 197 8.92 1.42 -5.33
N LEU A 198 9.05 2.27 -6.36
CA LEU A 198 8.73 3.69 -6.29
C LEU A 198 7.53 3.96 -7.19
N ALA A 199 6.56 4.69 -6.65
CA ALA A 199 5.29 4.95 -7.29
C ALA A 199 4.95 6.44 -7.25
N ARG A 200 4.19 6.89 -8.25
CA ARG A 200 3.44 8.15 -8.16
C ARG A 200 2.04 7.87 -7.62
N ARG A 201 1.53 8.72 -6.74
CA ARG A 201 0.15 8.61 -6.26
C ARG A 201 -0.81 9.11 -7.33
N LEU A 202 -1.92 8.41 -7.51
CA LEU A 202 -3.01 8.80 -8.39
C LEU A 202 -4.10 9.54 -7.60
N PHE A 203 -4.56 8.96 -6.49
CA PHE A 203 -5.49 9.55 -5.52
C PHE A 203 -5.42 8.82 -4.18
#